data_AF-A0A7V6XKH4-F1
#
_entry.id   AF-A0A7V6XKH4-F1
#
_cell.length_a   1.000
_cell.length_b   1.000
_cell.length_c   1.000
_cell.angle_alpha   90.00
_cell.angle_beta   90.00
_cell.angle_gamma   90.00
#
_symmetry.space_group_name_H-M   'P 1'
#
loop_
_entity.id
_entity.type
_entity.pdbx_description
1 polymer ?
#
loop_
_entity_poly.entity_id
_entity_poly.type
_entity_poly.pdbx_seq_one_letter_code
_entity_poly.pdbx_strand_id
1 'polypeptide(L)'
;MSQQGGLHSNSQVRGPHLEDGYTRINNHTLDHLIKTKLNPSEYSIILAIIRKTWGFNKKKDNISISQFVELTGLSRRTVIYAIKSLEEKRIISKKYS
;
A
#
# COMPACT_ATOMS: atom_id res chain seq x y z
N MET A 1 26.26 41.61 17.19
CA MET A 1 25.31 41.94 16.11
C MET A 1 25.80 41.20 14.87
N SER A 2 25.27 39.98 14.64
CA SER A 2 24.28 39.71 13.57
C SER A 2 25.03 39.45 12.24
N GLN A 3 24.97 38.33 11.52
CA GLN A 3 24.02 37.21 11.47
C GLN A 3 24.71 35.95 10.89
N GLN A 4 24.07 34.81 11.15
CA GLN A 4 24.39 33.46 10.69
C GLN A 4 24.18 33.33 9.16
N GLY A 5 25.10 32.63 8.47
CA GLY A 5 24.93 32.16 7.09
C GLY A 5 24.37 30.74 7.09
N GLY A 6 23.21 30.57 6.47
CA GLY A 6 22.29 29.44 6.66
C GLY A 6 22.73 28.09 6.12
N LEU A 7 22.23 27.05 6.79
CA LEU A 7 22.11 25.67 6.34
C LEU A 7 21.22 25.60 5.10
N HIS A 8 21.78 25.22 3.94
CA HIS A 8 21.00 24.82 2.76
C HIS A 8 21.15 23.31 2.55
N SER A 9 20.51 22.50 3.37
CA SER A 9 20.22 21.11 3.01
C SER A 9 18.97 21.10 2.13
N ASN A 10 19.17 21.14 0.82
CA ASN A 10 18.12 21.08 -0.19
C ASN A 10 17.45 19.70 -0.18
N SER A 11 16.42 19.52 0.65
CA SER A 11 15.58 18.33 0.64
C SER A 11 14.63 18.43 -0.55
N GLN A 12 15.11 17.98 -1.72
CA GLN A 12 14.31 17.84 -2.93
C GLN A 12 13.09 16.98 -2.61
N VAL A 13 11.91 17.60 -2.61
CA VAL A 13 10.62 16.90 -2.53
C VAL A 13 10.55 15.99 -3.75
N ARG A 14 10.81 14.69 -3.56
CA ARG A 14 10.72 13.71 -4.64
C ARG A 14 9.25 13.59 -5.05
N GLY A 15 8.88 14.30 -6.10
CA GLY A 15 7.60 14.13 -6.78
C GLY A 15 7.44 12.69 -7.32
N PRO A 16 6.26 12.32 -7.84
CA PRO A 16 6.06 11.00 -8.41
C PRO A 16 6.88 10.85 -9.70
N HIS A 17 8.06 10.23 -9.59
CA HIS A 17 8.92 9.91 -10.72
C HIS A 17 8.88 8.40 -10.99
N LEU A 18 8.77 7.99 -12.25
CA LEU A 18 8.76 6.57 -12.62
C LEU A 18 10.09 5.87 -12.31
N GLU A 19 11.17 6.63 -12.11
CA GLU A 19 12.51 6.15 -11.77
C GLU A 19 12.59 5.49 -10.39
N ASP A 20 11.68 5.83 -9.47
CA ASP A 20 11.57 5.19 -8.15
C ASP A 20 10.90 3.80 -8.21
N GLY A 21 10.56 3.34 -9.42
CA GLY A 21 9.94 2.05 -9.68
C GLY A 21 8.40 2.12 -9.63
N TYR A 22 7.77 1.10 -10.23
CA TYR A 22 6.32 1.03 -10.34
C TYR A 22 5.82 -0.40 -10.17
N THR A 23 4.57 -0.53 -9.73
CA THR A 23 3.89 -1.83 -9.66
C THR A 23 2.95 -1.97 -10.86
N ARG A 24 3.20 -2.97 -11.71
CA ARG A 24 2.33 -3.26 -12.86
C ARG A 24 1.05 -3.95 -12.38
N ILE A 25 -0.09 -3.40 -12.76
CA ILE A 25 -1.42 -3.99 -12.56
C ILE A 25 -2.04 -4.17 -13.94
N ASN A 26 -2.63 -5.33 -14.22
CA ASN A 26 -3.36 -5.52 -15.47
C ASN A 26 -4.63 -4.65 -15.48
N ASN A 27 -4.95 -4.06 -16.63
CA ASN A 27 -6.09 -3.15 -16.79
C ASN A 27 -7.41 -3.75 -16.30
N HIS A 28 -7.71 -5.01 -16.59
CA HIS A 28 -8.95 -5.63 -16.09
C HIS A 28 -9.00 -5.66 -14.57
N THR A 29 -7.89 -5.94 -13.90
CA THR A 29 -7.86 -5.93 -12.43
C THR A 29 -8.03 -4.51 -11.89
N LEU A 30 -7.36 -3.54 -12.51
CA LEU A 30 -7.49 -2.13 -12.14
C LEU A 30 -8.93 -1.64 -12.32
N ASP A 31 -9.57 -1.96 -13.46
CA ASP A 31 -10.95 -1.60 -13.76
C ASP A 31 -11.94 -2.20 -12.75
N HIS A 32 -11.73 -3.46 -12.37
CA HIS A 32 -12.54 -4.08 -11.31
C HIS A 32 -12.34 -3.41 -9.97
N LEU A 33 -11.09 -3.06 -9.59
CA LEU A 33 -10.82 -2.35 -8.36
C LEU A 33 -11.51 -0.98 -8.33
N ILE A 34 -11.44 -0.21 -9.43
CA ILE A 34 -12.10 1.09 -9.57
C ILE A 34 -13.62 1.00 -9.36
N LYS A 35 -14.26 -0.05 -9.91
CA LYS A 35 -15.71 -0.25 -9.79
C LYS A 35 -16.13 -0.79 -8.42
N THR A 36 -15.21 -1.36 -7.65
CA THR A 36 -15.52 -2.00 -6.38
C THR A 36 -15.72 -0.94 -5.30
N LYS A 37 -16.84 -1.03 -4.56
CA LYS A 37 -17.12 -0.13 -3.44
C LYS A 37 -16.36 -0.58 -2.19
N LEU A 38 -15.10 -0.15 -2.11
CA LEU A 38 -14.26 -0.33 -0.94
C LEU A 38 -14.17 0.95 -0.13
N ASN A 39 -14.04 0.82 1.18
CA ASN A 39 -13.73 1.94 2.05
C ASN A 39 -12.22 2.30 1.95
N PRO A 40 -11.80 3.48 2.45
CA PRO A 40 -10.42 3.93 2.30
C PRO A 40 -9.38 2.98 2.92
N SER A 41 -9.72 2.34 4.04
CA SER A 41 -8.83 1.38 4.70
C SER A 41 -8.68 0.09 3.89
N GLU A 42 -9.78 -0.42 3.32
CA GLU A 42 -9.78 -1.57 2.43
C GLU A 42 -8.93 -1.31 1.18
N TYR A 43 -9.09 -0.14 0.55
CA TYR A 43 -8.25 0.25 -0.59
C TYR A 43 -6.76 0.25 -0.23
N SER A 44 -6.41 0.84 0.92
CA SER A 44 -5.02 0.89 1.39
C SER A 44 -4.42 -0.51 1.58
N ILE A 45 -5.20 -1.44 2.15
CA ILE A 45 -4.78 -2.83 2.33
C ILE A 45 -4.62 -3.55 0.99
N ILE A 46 -5.56 -3.40 0.05
CA ILE A 46 -5.43 -4.01 -1.28
C ILE A 46 -4.18 -3.51 -2.00
N LEU A 47 -3.95 -2.20 -1.99
CA LEU A 47 -2.77 -1.61 -2.64
C LEU A 47 -1.47 -2.12 -1.99
N ALA A 48 -1.44 -2.29 -0.67
CA ALA A 48 -0.32 -2.90 0.03
C ALA A 48 -0.10 -4.36 -0.40
N ILE A 49 -1.18 -5.16 -0.53
CA ILE A 49 -1.09 -6.54 -1.03
C ILE A 49 -0.51 -6.56 -2.45
N ILE A 50 -1.04 -5.73 -3.35
CA ILE A 50 -0.57 -5.62 -4.74
C ILE A 50 0.91 -5.24 -4.79
N ARG A 51 1.32 -4.26 -3.99
CA ARG A 51 2.72 -3.81 -3.91
C ARG A 51 3.66 -4.91 -3.43
N LYS A 52 3.22 -5.77 -2.51
CA LYS A 52 4.00 -6.88 -1.94
C LYS A 52 3.96 -8.17 -2.78
N THR A 53 2.95 -8.32 -3.63
CA THR A 53 2.80 -9.48 -4.52
C THR A 53 3.27 -9.15 -5.93
N TRP A 54 2.44 -8.46 -6.72
CA TRP A 54 2.73 -8.13 -8.11
C TRP A 54 3.89 -7.16 -8.28
N GLY A 55 4.11 -6.28 -7.30
CA GLY A 55 5.31 -5.43 -7.26
C GLY A 55 6.63 -6.21 -7.16
N PHE A 56 6.57 -7.49 -6.80
CA PHE A 56 7.71 -8.42 -6.77
C PHE A 56 7.51 -9.62 -7.71
N ASN A 57 6.56 -9.54 -8.64
CA ASN A 57 6.20 -10.60 -9.57
C ASN A 57 5.81 -11.94 -8.91
N LYS A 58 5.17 -11.88 -7.72
CA LYS A 58 4.68 -13.05 -6.97
C LYS A 58 3.15 -13.12 -7.00
N LYS A 59 2.58 -14.33 -6.98
CA LYS A 59 1.12 -14.56 -6.89
C LYS A 59 0.57 -14.51 -5.46
N LYS A 60 1.42 -14.77 -4.47
CA LYS A 60 1.10 -14.77 -3.04
C LYS A 60 2.34 -14.32 -2.27
N ASP A 61 2.14 -13.73 -1.10
CA ASP A 61 3.22 -13.38 -0.18
C ASP A 61 2.73 -13.58 1.25
N ASN A 62 3.66 -13.86 2.17
CA ASN A 62 3.34 -13.87 3.60
C ASN A 62 3.58 -12.46 4.15
N ILE A 63 2.50 -11.75 4.47
CA ILE A 63 2.55 -10.36 4.91
C ILE A 63 2.01 -10.30 6.34
N SER A 64 2.85 -9.86 7.27
CA SER A 64 2.45 -9.72 8.67
C SER A 64 1.55 -8.50 8.87
N ILE A 65 0.77 -8.49 9.95
CA ILE A 65 -0.02 -7.31 10.35
C ILE A 65 0.88 -6.10 10.62
N SER A 66 2.10 -6.29 11.16
CA SER A 66 3.03 -5.18 11.37
C SER A 66 3.49 -4.55 10.06
N GLN A 67 3.76 -5.36 9.03
CA GLN A 67 4.10 -4.85 7.69
C GLN A 67 2.95 -4.04 7.08
N PHE A 68 1.70 -4.47 7.27
CA PHE A 68 0.54 -3.67 6.84
C PHE A 68 0.44 -2.34 7.57
N VAL A 69 0.61 -2.34 8.89
CA VAL A 69 0.61 -1.12 9.71
C VAL A 69 1.70 -0.16 9.24
N GLU A 70 2.91 -0.65 9.02
CA GLU A 70 4.04 0.16 8.54
C GLU A 70 3.79 0.75 7.15
N LEU A 71 3.31 -0.07 6.20
CA LEU A 71 3.09 0.38 4.82
C LEU A 71 1.89 1.32 4.66
N THR A 72 0.84 1.15 5.45
CA THR A 72 -0.42 1.91 5.29
C THR A 72 -0.55 3.06 6.27
N GLY A 73 0.23 3.09 7.35
CA GLY A 73 0.07 4.05 8.45
C GLY A 73 -1.22 3.84 9.28
N LEU A 74 -2.00 2.79 9.01
CA LEU A 74 -3.25 2.51 9.71
C LEU A 74 -2.99 1.85 11.06
N SER A 75 -3.90 2.07 12.02
CA SER A 75 -3.84 1.37 13.30
C SER A 75 -3.96 -0.15 13.11
N ARG A 76 -3.31 -0.94 13.98
CA ARG A 76 -3.41 -2.40 13.97
C ARG A 76 -4.85 -2.90 13.94
N ARG A 77 -5.74 -2.25 14.71
CA ARG A 77 -7.16 -2.60 14.77
C ARG A 77 -7.86 -2.36 13.42
N THR A 78 -7.60 -1.22 12.79
CA THR A 78 -8.13 -0.88 11.46
C THR A 78 -7.65 -1.86 10.40
N VAL A 79 -6.36 -2.22 10.41
CA VAL A 79 -5.79 -3.21 9.50
C VAL A 79 -6.50 -4.55 9.63
N ILE A 80 -6.69 -5.05 10.86
CA ILE A 80 -7.36 -6.34 11.10
C ILE A 80 -8.81 -6.31 10.59
N TYR A 81 -9.56 -5.24 10.87
CA TYR A 81 -10.94 -5.11 10.38
C TYR A 81 -11.02 -5.00 8.86
N ALA A 82 -10.15 -4.22 8.23
CA ALA A 82 -10.12 -4.07 6.78
C ALA A 82 -9.80 -5.39 6.10
N ILE A 83 -8.81 -6.14 6.61
CA ILE A 83 -8.48 -7.48 6.11
C ILE A 83 -9.68 -8.43 6.26
N LYS A 84 -10.36 -8.43 7.41
CA LYS A 84 -11.55 -9.27 7.64
C LYS A 84 -12.68 -8.91 6.68
N SER A 85 -12.98 -7.63 6.50
CA SER A 85 -14.01 -7.15 5.56
C SER A 85 -13.70 -7.54 4.11
N LEU A 86 -12.43 -7.44 3.68
CA LEU A 86 -12.00 -7.87 2.34
C LEU A 86 -12.13 -9.38 2.13
N GLU A 87 -11.87 -10.17 3.16
CA GLU A 87 -12.06 -11.63 3.16
C GLU A 87 -13.55 -11.99 3.07
N GLU A 88 -14.42 -11.31 3.82
CA GLU A 88 -15.89 -11.47 3.75
C GLU A 88 -16.44 -11.09 2.36
N LYS A 89 -15.87 -10.05 1.73
CA LYS A 89 -16.18 -9.65 0.34
C LYS A 89 -15.58 -10.59 -0.72
N ARG A 90 -14.81 -11.61 -0.33
CA ARG A 90 -14.11 -12.57 -1.22
C ARG A 90 -13.15 -11.92 -2.22
N ILE A 91 -12.59 -10.76 -1.88
CA ILE A 91 -11.63 -10.05 -2.72
C ILE A 91 -10.21 -10.56 -2.47
N ILE A 92 -9.93 -10.96 -1.23
CA ILE A 92 -8.67 -11.58 -0.84
C ILE A 92 -8.93 -12.97 -0.26
N SER A 93 -7.93 -13.85 -0.37
CA SER A 93 -7.93 -15.15 0.30
C SER A 93 -6.70 -15.27 1.18
N LYS A 94 -6.90 -15.78 2.40
CA LYS A 94 -5.82 -16.14 3.31
C LYS A 94 -5.56 -17.63 3.21
N LYS A 95 -4.29 -18.02 3.20
CA LYS A 95 -3.89 -19.40 3.44
C LYS A 95 -3.34 -19.50 4.84
N TYR A 96 -3.97 -20.31 5.68
CA TYR A 96 -3.38 -20.77 6.93
C TYR A 96 -2.35 -21.85 6.55
N SER A 97 -1.11 -21.66 6.97
CA SER A 97 -0.04 -22.66 6.84
C SER A 97 0.15 -23.35 8.18
#